data_AF-A0A7C3NIC9-F1
#
_entry.id   AF-A0A7C3NIC9-F1
#
_cell.length_a   1.000
_cell.length_b   1.000
_cell.length_c   1.000
_cell.angle_alpha   90.00
_cell.angle_beta   90.00
_cell.angle_gamma   90.00
#
_symmetry.space_group_name_H-M   'P 1'
#
loop_
_entity.id
_entity.type
_entity.pdbx_description
1 polymer ?
#
loop_
_entity_poly.entity_id
_entity_poly.type
_entity_poly.pdbx_seq_one_letter_code
_entity_poly.pdbx_strand_id
1 'polypeptide(L)'
;MILGRCWHPHCGGKFAGAPYAVDRNFEQIRLLTLAEAANLLHVSTRTLQRMIRSRDLPALKVGGQWRLRESQLAEWIQGRERRQPSDRKSVD
;
A
#
# COMPACT_ATOMS: atom_id res chain seq x y z
N MET A 1 52.33 28.12 12.25
CA MET A 1 51.64 28.99 11.27
C MET A 1 51.29 28.15 10.05
N ILE A 2 50.07 28.31 9.55
CA ILE A 2 49.30 27.34 8.78
C ILE A 2 49.89 27.10 7.39
N LEU A 3 50.18 25.83 7.07
CA LEU A 3 50.46 25.38 5.70
C LEU A 3 49.18 25.52 4.88
N GLY A 4 49.17 26.54 4.01
CA GLY A 4 48.16 26.77 2.99
C GLY A 4 48.01 25.53 2.12
N ARG A 5 46.84 24.91 2.17
CA ARG A 5 46.51 23.75 1.35
C ARG A 5 45.88 24.27 0.06
N CYS A 6 46.67 24.26 -1.01
CA CYS A 6 46.25 24.55 -2.38
C CYS A 6 45.02 23.71 -2.76
N TRP A 7 43.95 24.38 -3.17
CA TRP A 7 42.79 23.77 -3.80
C TRP A 7 43.16 23.41 -5.25
N HIS A 8 43.39 22.12 -5.54
CA HIS A 8 43.56 21.63 -6.91
C HIS A 8 42.20 21.24 -7.49
N PRO A 9 41.75 21.84 -8.62
CA PRO A 9 40.52 21.48 -9.30
C PRO A 9 40.83 20.37 -10.32
N HIS A 10 41.11 19.16 -9.84
CA HIS A 10 41.23 17.98 -10.71
C HIS A 10 40.67 16.75 -10.01
N CYS A 11 39.37 16.79 -9.73
CA CYS A 11 38.59 15.59 -9.47
C CYS A 11 37.37 15.62 -10.37
N GLY A 12 37.49 14.90 -11.49
CA GLY A 12 36.38 14.54 -12.35
C GLY A 12 35.45 13.59 -11.61
N GLY A 13 34.54 14.15 -10.81
CA GLY A 13 33.39 13.45 -10.27
C GLY A 13 32.23 13.61 -11.23
N LYS A 14 32.02 12.64 -12.12
CA LYS A 14 30.73 12.46 -12.79
C LYS A 14 29.75 12.11 -11.66
N PHE A 15 28.93 13.06 -11.21
CA PHE A 15 27.84 12.78 -10.27
C PHE A 15 26.71 12.03 -11.01
N ALA A 16 26.99 10.81 -11.45
CA ALA A 16 26.00 9.88 -11.96
C ALA A 16 25.40 9.10 -10.80
N GLY A 17 24.68 9.81 -9.95
CA GLY A 17 23.93 9.24 -8.83
C GLY A 17 22.79 10.17 -8.52
N ALA A 18 21.64 9.96 -9.18
CA ALA A 18 20.43 10.72 -8.89
C ALA A 18 20.11 10.59 -7.39
N PRO A 19 20.03 11.69 -6.62
CA PRO A 19 19.85 11.65 -5.16
C PRO A 19 18.45 11.18 -4.71
N TYR A 20 17.65 10.66 -5.64
CA TYR A 20 16.32 10.12 -5.42
C TYR A 20 16.10 8.95 -6.39
N ALA A 21 16.89 7.88 -6.25
CA ALA A 21 16.45 6.58 -6.76
C ALA A 21 15.21 6.16 -5.95
N VAL A 22 14.04 6.74 -6.28
CA VAL A 22 12.76 6.27 -5.78
C VAL A 22 12.57 4.86 -6.32
N ASP A 23 12.45 3.91 -5.41
CA ASP A 23 12.18 2.53 -5.74
C ASP A 23 10.94 2.49 -6.65
N ARG A 24 11.06 1.96 -7.88
CA ARG A 24 9.96 1.97 -8.89
C ARG A 24 8.69 1.24 -8.41
N ASN A 25 8.73 0.60 -7.25
CA ASN A 25 7.60 -0.04 -6.57
C ASN A 25 6.58 0.95 -5.96
N PHE A 26 6.94 2.20 -5.68
CA PHE A 26 5.99 3.15 -5.05
C PHE A 26 4.88 3.63 -5.98
N GLU A 27 5.10 3.60 -7.30
CA GLU A 27 4.11 3.99 -8.34
C GLU A 27 2.84 3.11 -8.31
N GLN A 28 2.92 1.89 -7.78
CA GLN A 28 1.81 0.93 -7.77
C GLN A 28 1.10 0.81 -6.41
N ILE A 29 1.49 1.60 -5.40
CA ILE A 29 0.89 1.54 -4.06
C ILE A 29 -0.38 2.38 -4.03
N ARG A 30 -1.49 1.83 -4.53
CA ARG A 30 -2.80 2.46 -4.42
C ARG A 30 -3.42 2.17 -3.05
N LEU A 31 -3.67 3.25 -2.30
CA LEU A 31 -4.35 3.20 -1.01
C LEU A 31 -5.77 3.71 -1.15
N LEU A 32 -6.72 2.89 -0.72
CA LEU A 32 -8.13 3.22 -0.63
C LEU A 32 -8.45 3.74 0.77
N THR A 33 -9.29 4.75 0.82
CA THR A 33 -9.98 5.16 2.03
C THR A 33 -11.06 4.14 2.40
N LEU A 34 -11.52 4.24 3.64
CA LEU A 34 -12.57 3.37 4.14
C LEU A 34 -13.92 3.60 3.44
N ALA A 35 -14.17 4.81 2.92
CA ALA A 35 -15.36 5.12 2.14
C ALA A 35 -15.28 4.54 0.72
N GLU A 36 -14.12 4.63 0.06
CA GLU A 36 -13.92 4.03 -1.26
C GLU A 36 -14.05 2.50 -1.21
N ALA A 37 -13.41 1.87 -0.23
CA ALA A 37 -13.54 0.42 -0.02
C ALA A 37 -14.99 0.01 0.31
N ALA A 38 -15.72 0.83 1.07
CA ALA A 38 -17.13 0.59 1.38
C ALA A 38 -17.99 0.60 0.12
N ASN A 39 -17.76 1.58 -0.75
CA ASN A 39 -18.45 1.70 -2.03
C ASN A 39 -18.13 0.53 -2.96
N LEU A 40 -16.85 0.13 -3.05
CA LEU A 40 -16.43 -1.00 -3.88
C LEU A 40 -17.06 -2.32 -3.45
N LEU A 41 -17.16 -2.56 -2.14
CA LEU A 41 -17.74 -3.79 -1.59
C LEU A 41 -19.27 -3.70 -1.39
N HIS A 42 -19.89 -2.54 -1.68
CA HIS A 42 -21.30 -2.27 -1.38
C HIS A 42 -21.71 -2.56 0.08
N VAL A 43 -20.84 -2.24 1.04
CA VAL A 43 -21.11 -2.40 2.47
C VAL A 43 -20.99 -1.07 3.21
N SER A 44 -21.58 -0.98 4.41
CA SER A 44 -21.42 0.22 5.22
C SER A 44 -19.98 0.41 5.72
N THR A 45 -19.53 1.66 5.86
CA THR A 45 -18.25 2.00 6.50
C THR A 45 -18.14 1.43 7.91
N ARG A 46 -19.24 1.37 8.65
CA ARG A 46 -19.29 0.77 9.99
C ARG A 46 -19.00 -0.73 9.96
N THR A 47 -19.48 -1.45 8.94
CA THR A 47 -19.16 -2.87 8.73
C THR A 47 -17.66 -3.04 8.49
N LEU A 48 -17.07 -2.25 7.59
CA LEU A 48 -15.63 -2.29 7.33
C LEU A 48 -14.79 -1.98 8.57
N GLN A 49 -15.17 -0.96 9.35
CA GLN A 49 -14.49 -0.67 10.60
C GLN A 49 -14.53 -1.84 11.58
N ARG A 50 -15.66 -2.55 11.68
CA ARG A 50 -15.77 -3.75 12.51
C ARG A 50 -14.83 -4.86 12.02
N MET A 51 -14.79 -5.11 10.71
CA MET A 51 -13.92 -6.13 10.10
C MET A 51 -12.43 -5.82 10.29
N ILE A 52 -12.05 -4.54 10.21
CA ILE A 52 -10.68 -4.10 10.49
C ILE A 52 -10.35 -4.29 11.98
N ARG A 53 -11.27 -3.95 12.88
CA ARG A 53 -11.09 -4.15 14.33
C ARG A 53 -11.01 -5.62 14.73
N SER A 54 -11.76 -6.51 14.07
CA SER A 54 -11.68 -7.96 14.26
C SER A 54 -10.46 -8.60 13.59
N ARG A 55 -9.63 -7.81 12.89
CA ARG A 55 -8.48 -8.26 12.09
C ARG A 55 -8.85 -9.22 10.94
N ASP A 56 -10.12 -9.20 10.53
CA ASP A 56 -10.60 -9.98 9.39
C ASP A 56 -10.19 -9.36 8.05
N LEU A 57 -9.98 -8.04 8.01
CA LEU A 57 -9.62 -7.30 6.81
C LEU A 57 -8.32 -6.52 7.05
N PRO A 58 -7.27 -6.71 6.22
CA PRO A 58 -6.01 -6.01 6.38
C PRO A 58 -6.18 -4.51 6.07
N ALA A 59 -5.78 -3.67 7.02
CA ALA A 59 -5.77 -2.21 6.86
C ALA A 59 -4.60 -1.57 7.63
N LEU A 60 -4.09 -0.48 7.10
CA LEU A 60 -3.04 0.35 7.67
C LEU A 60 -3.66 1.58 8.35
N LYS A 61 -3.17 1.95 9.53
CA LYS A 61 -3.58 3.18 10.21
C LYS A 61 -2.54 4.28 9.95
N VAL A 62 -2.95 5.36 9.28
CA VAL A 62 -2.08 6.50 8.92
C VAL A 62 -2.76 7.79 9.37
N GLY A 63 -2.10 8.57 10.23
CA GLY A 63 -2.63 9.85 10.70
C GLY A 63 -4.02 9.75 11.36
N GLY A 64 -4.31 8.64 12.04
CA GLY A 64 -5.62 8.38 12.67
C GLY A 64 -6.70 7.85 11.72
N GLN A 65 -6.45 7.79 10.41
CA GLN A 65 -7.36 7.26 9.42
C GLN A 65 -6.94 5.86 8.95
N TRP A 66 -7.92 5.04 8.56
CA TRP A 66 -7.65 3.75 7.94
C TRP A 66 -7.38 3.90 6.44
N ARG A 67 -6.42 3.13 5.96
CA ARG A 67 -6.04 2.98 4.56
C ARG A 67 -5.97 1.50 4.21
N LEU A 68 -6.51 1.13 3.08
CA LEU A 68 -6.50 -0.24 2.58
C LEU A 68 -5.66 -0.28 1.31
N ARG A 69 -4.76 -1.24 1.18
CA ARG A 69 -4.08 -1.44 -0.12
C ARG A 69 -5.07 -2.10 -1.07
N GLU A 70 -5.20 -1.58 -2.27
CA GLU A 70 -6.09 -2.16 -3.29
C GLU A 70 -5.73 -3.63 -3.57
N SER A 71 -4.43 -3.93 -3.70
CA SER A 71 -3.93 -5.31 -3.89
C SER A 71 -4.33 -6.26 -2.76
N GLN A 72 -4.18 -5.82 -1.51
CA GLN A 72 -4.57 -6.63 -0.34
C GLN A 72 -6.09 -6.82 -0.25
N LEU A 73 -6.87 -5.83 -0.64
CA LEU A 73 -8.32 -5.94 -0.71
C LEU A 73 -8.73 -7.01 -1.74
N ALA A 74 -8.11 -6.99 -2.92
CA ALA A 74 -8.34 -7.99 -3.96
C ALA A 74 -7.96 -9.41 -3.50
N GLU A 75 -6.78 -9.58 -2.92
CA GLU A 75 -6.33 -10.87 -2.36
C GLU A 75 -7.28 -11.39 -1.27
N TRP A 76 -7.79 -10.49 -0.42
CA TRP A 76 -8.75 -10.83 0.62
C TRP A 76 -10.08 -11.34 0.04
N ILE A 77 -10.60 -10.69 -1.01
CA ILE A 77 -11.83 -11.14 -1.70
C ILE A 77 -11.61 -12.55 -2.27
N GLN A 78 -10.52 -12.76 -3.00
CA GLN A 78 -10.20 -14.07 -3.57
C GLN A 78 -10.03 -15.15 -2.48
N GLY A 79 -9.44 -14.79 -1.34
CA GLY A 79 -9.32 -15.69 -0.19
C GLY A 79 -10.68 -16.07 0.42
N ARG A 80 -11.63 -15.13 0.46
CA ARG A 80 -13.02 -15.38 0.90
C ARG A 80 -13.76 -16.30 -0.07
N GLU A 81 -13.64 -16.05 -1.37
CA GLU A 81 -14.25 -16.89 -2.42
C GLU A 81 -13.72 -18.32 -2.38
N ARG A 82 -12.40 -18.52 -2.24
CA ARG A 82 -11.81 -19.87 -2.12
C ARG A 82 -12.24 -20.62 -0.87
N ARG A 83 -12.52 -19.90 0.22
CA ARG A 83 -12.94 -20.50 1.48
C ARG A 83 -14.44 -20.81 1.50
N GLN A 84 -15.25 -20.15 0.67
CA GLN A 84 -16.63 -20.57 0.48
C GLN A 84 -16.60 -21.89 -0.30
N PRO A 85 -16.95 -23.03 0.32
CA PRO A 85 -17.29 -24.18 -0.50
C PRO A 85 -18.48 -23.72 -1.33
N SER A 86 -18.46 -24.00 -2.63
CA SER A 86 -19.55 -23.73 -3.57
C SER A 86 -20.87 -24.31 -3.03
N ASP A 87 -21.56 -23.56 -2.19
CA ASP A 87 -22.78 -24.00 -1.53
C ASP A 87 -23.93 -23.72 -2.51
N ARG A 88 -24.30 -24.79 -3.21
CA ARG A 88 -25.65 -25.13 -3.67
C ARG A 88 -26.44 -24.03 -4.37
N LYS A 89 -26.34 -24.00 -5.70
CA LYS A 89 -27.54 -23.97 -6.56
C LYS A 89 -27.38 -24.94 -7.73
N SER A 90 -27.52 -26.24 -7.44
CA SER A 90 -28.29 -27.10 -8.35
C SER A 90 -29.73 -26.74 -8.06
N VAL A 91 -30.30 -25.86 -8.88
CA VAL A 91 -31.75 -25.78 -9.03
C VAL A 91 -32.04 -26.80 -10.12
N ASP A 92 -32.41 -27.99 -9.68
CA ASP A 92 -33.24 -28.93 -10.43
C ASP A 92 -34.70 -28.72 -10.00
#